data_AF-A0A392PD37-F1
#
_entry.id   AF-A0A392PD37-F1
#
_cell.length_a   1.000
_cell.length_b   1.000
_cell.length_c   1.000
_cell.angle_alpha   90.00
_cell.angle_beta   90.00
_cell.angle_gamma   90.00
#
_symmetry.space_group_name_H-M   'P 1'
#
loop_
_entity.id
_entity.type
_entity.pdbx_description
1 polymer ?
#
loop_
_entity_poly.entity_id
_entity_poly.type
_entity_poly.pdbx_seq_one_letter_code
_entity_poly.pdbx_strand_id
1 'polypeptide(L)' 'CIFNGNGKILEDLVLAAEAGVFVNIDSEFDLENIVAAARIAGKRVNVLLRINPDVDPQ' A
#
# COMPACT_ATOMS: atom_id res chain seq x y z
N CYS A 1 -2.73 -5.72 -11.33
CA CYS A 1 -2.71 -6.50 -10.08
C CYS A 1 -2.77 -5.54 -8.90
N ILE A 2 -3.47 -5.89 -7.81
CA ILE A 2 -3.67 -5.03 -6.62
C ILE A 2 -3.24 -5.83 -5.37
N PHE A 3 -2.43 -5.23 -4.50
CA PHE A 3 -2.01 -5.77 -3.22
C PHE A 3 -2.75 -5.07 -2.06
N ASN A 4 -3.56 -5.85 -1.34
CA ASN A 4 -4.48 -5.40 -0.30
C ASN A 4 -4.18 -6.10 1.03
N GLY A 5 -4.74 -5.57 2.12
CA GLY A 5 -4.68 -6.19 3.45
C GLY A 5 -4.02 -5.29 4.49
N ASN A 6 -4.32 -5.53 5.76
CA ASN A 6 -3.71 -4.81 6.87
C ASN A 6 -2.38 -5.49 7.25
N GLY A 7 -1.42 -4.72 7.78
CA GLY A 7 -0.18 -5.29 8.29
C GLY A 7 0.79 -5.76 7.20
N LYS A 8 0.80 -5.09 6.04
CA LYS A 8 1.78 -5.34 4.98
C LYS A 8 3.17 -5.06 5.54
N ILE A 9 4.04 -6.06 5.55
CA ILE A 9 5.41 -5.90 6.04
C ILE A 9 6.27 -5.22 4.98
N LEU A 10 7.38 -4.61 5.41
CA LEU A 10 8.23 -3.80 4.53
C LEU A 10 8.78 -4.61 3.36
N GLU A 11 9.18 -5.84 3.60
CA GLU A 11 9.75 -6.75 2.59
C GLU A 11 8.73 -7.04 1.46
N ASP A 12 7.47 -7.30 1.82
CA ASP A 12 6.38 -7.51 0.86
C ASP A 12 6.08 -6.24 0.05
N LEU A 13 6.18 -5.07 0.69
CA LEU A 13 5.98 -3.78 0.03
C LEU A 13 7.12 -3.47 -0.95
N VAL A 14 8.37 -3.83 -0.63
CA VAL A 14 9.50 -3.73 -1.57
C VAL A 14 9.25 -4.60 -2.78
N LEU A 15 8.84 -5.85 -2.58
CA LEU A 15 8.49 -6.75 -3.68
C LEU A 15 7.34 -6.20 -4.53
N ALA A 16 6.30 -5.64 -3.89
CA ALA A 16 5.18 -5.01 -4.59
C ALA A 16 5.63 -3.79 -5.43
N ALA A 17 6.54 -2.98 -4.88
CA ALA A 17 7.13 -1.84 -5.59
C ALA A 17 7.96 -2.30 -6.80
N GLU A 18 8.76 -3.35 -6.63
CA GLU A 18 9.57 -3.95 -7.70
C GLU A 18 8.69 -4.51 -8.83
N ALA A 19 7.59 -5.18 -8.47
CA ALA A 19 6.60 -5.73 -9.39
C ALA A 19 5.72 -4.67 -10.05
N GLY A 20 5.70 -3.43 -9.54
CA GLY A 20 4.92 -2.32 -10.09
C GLY A 20 3.40 -2.50 -9.93
N VAL A 21 2.96 -3.25 -8.92
CA VAL A 21 1.53 -3.44 -8.64
C VAL A 21 0.94 -2.22 -7.92
N PHE A 22 -0.40 -2.15 -7.89
CA PHE A 22 -1.08 -1.17 -7.06
C PHE A 22 -1.11 -1.62 -5.60
N VAL A 23 -0.93 -0.70 -4.65
CA VAL A 23 -0.97 -0.98 -3.21
C VAL A 23 -2.00 -0.09 -2.53
N ASN A 24 -2.86 -0.67 -1.69
CA ASN A 24 -3.81 0.10 -0.91
C ASN A 24 -3.17 0.71 0.35
N ILE A 25 -3.50 1.98 0.61
CA ILE A 25 -3.17 2.71 1.84
C ILE A 25 -4.41 2.70 2.75
N ASP A 26 -4.25 2.11 3.93
CA ASP A 26 -5.34 1.94 4.90
C ASP A 26 -5.08 2.76 6.20
N SER A 27 -3.84 3.24 6.39
CA SER A 27 -3.41 4.05 7.54
C SER A 27 -2.19 4.92 7.19
N GLU A 28 -1.86 5.90 8.02
CA GLU A 28 -0.63 6.69 7.88
C GLU A 28 0.63 5.81 8.04
N PHE A 29 0.59 4.81 8.91
CA PHE A 29 1.66 3.83 9.06
C PHE A 29 1.91 3.02 7.78
N ASP A 30 0.84 2.60 7.09
CA ASP A 30 0.95 1.94 5.78
C ASP A 30 1.64 2.87 4.76
N LEU A 31 1.27 4.15 4.73
CA LEU A 31 1.88 5.14 3.84
C LEU A 31 3.38 5.29 4.11
N GLU A 32 3.81 5.39 5.37
CA GLU A 32 5.22 5.49 5.74
C GLU A 32 6.02 4.28 5.26
N ASN A 33 5.49 3.07 5.44
CA ASN A 33 6.14 1.84 4.97
C ASN A 33 6.19 1.76 3.44
N ILE A 34 5.15 2.20 2.74
CA ILE A 34 5.13 2.24 1.26
C ILE A 34 6.18 3.24 0.74
N VAL A 35 6.35 4.39 1.40
CA VAL A 35 7.40 5.36 1.05
C VAL A 35 8.79 4.77 1.28
N ALA A 36 9.01 4.07 2.40
CA ALA A 36 10.26 3.37 2.66
C ALA A 36 10.54 2.31 1.58
N ALA A 37 9.56 1.48 1.24
CA ALA A 37 9.67 0.47 0.19
C ALA A 37 9.96 1.08 -1.18
N ALA A 38 9.29 2.18 -1.54
CA ALA A 38 9.53 2.91 -2.79
C ALA A 38 10.98 3.41 -2.89
N ARG A 39 11.54 3.92 -1.79
CA ARG A 39 12.94 4.36 -1.72
C ARG A 39 13.92 3.19 -1.84
N ILE A 40 13.65 2.08 -1.15
CA ILE A 40 14.48 0.86 -1.20
C ILE A 40 14.49 0.29 -2.63
N ALA A 41 13.32 0.14 -3.25
CA ALA A 41 13.18 -0.37 -4.61
C ALA A 41 13.63 0.62 -5.70
N GLY A 42 13.84 1.89 -5.35
CA GLY A 42 14.15 2.96 -6.31
C GLY A 42 13.04 3.20 -7.33
N LYS A 43 11.77 2.91 -6.98
CA LYS A 43 10.62 2.96 -7.89
C LYS A 43 9.47 3.77 -7.28
N ARG A 44 8.67 4.39 -8.15
CA ARG A 44 7.38 4.94 -7.73
C ARG A 44 6.38 3.80 -7.54
N VAL A 45 5.65 3.83 -6.43
CA VAL A 45 4.58 2.87 -6.13
C VAL A 45 3.25 3.49 -6.51
N ASN A 46 2.43 2.74 -7.25
CA ASN A 46 1.06 3.16 -7.56
C ASN A 46 0.17 2.82 -6.36
N VAL A 47 -0.56 3.82 -5.85
CA VAL A 47 -1.35 3.65 -4.63
C VAL A 47 -2.82 3.95 -4.84
N LEU A 48 -3.68 3.30 -4.06
CA LEU A 48 -5.08 3.68 -3.88
C LEU A 48 -5.34 3.97 -2.40
N LEU A 49 -6.15 4.99 -2.12
CA LEU A 49 -6.59 5.26 -0.75
C LEU A 49 -7.82 4.41 -0.44
N ARG A 50 -7.77 3.60 0.61
CA ARG A 50 -8.92 2.85 1.09
C ARG A 50 -9.77 3.75 1.98
N ILE A 51 -10.95 4.11 1.48
CA ILE A 51 -11.93 4.88 2.24
C ILE A 51 -13.04 3.92 2.67
N ASN A 52 -13.31 3.86 3.98
CA ASN A 52 -14.53 3.24 4.48
C ASN A 52 -15.66 4.27 4.32
N PRO A 53 -16.64 4.04 3.43
CA PRO A 53 -17.71 5.01 3.23
C PRO A 53 -18.60 5.04 4.48
N ASP A 54 -19.08 6.23 4.83
CA ASP A 54 -19.99 6.44 5.96
C ASP A 54 -21.41 5.98 5.60
N VAL A 55 -21.55 4.66 5.42
CA VAL A 55 -22.80 4.00 5.06
C VAL A 55 -23.08 2.94 6.12
N ASP A 56 -24.21 3.09 6.79
CA ASP A 56 -24.69 2.13 7.78
C ASP A 56 -25.03 0.81 7.06
N PRO A 57 -24.41 -0.34 7.42
CA PRO A 57 -24.72 -1.61 6.81
C PRO A 57 -26.09 -2.09 7.32
N GLN A 58 -27.16 -1.75 6.61
CA GLN A 58 -28.49 -2.36 6.81
C GLN A 58 -28.49 -3.85 6.44
#